data_AF-A0A7S4PRW8-F1
#
_entry.id   AF-A0A7S4PRW8-F1
#
_cell.length_a   1.000
_cell.length_b   1.000
_cell.length_c   1.000
_cell.angle_alpha   90.00
_cell.angle_beta   90.00
_cell.angle_gamma   90.00
#
_symmetry.space_group_name_H-M   'P 1'
#
loop_
_entity.id
_entity.type
_entity.pdbx_description
1 polymer ?
#
loop_
_entity_poly.entity_id
_entity_poly.type
_entity_poly.pdbx_seq_one_letter_code
_entity_poly.pdbx_strand_id
1 'polypeptide(L)'
;ARLVRLIGAAYVESPQLGGRALAEVETFLRSATTAQWLSSVGPLGSRLADWFLGQCQVDLLMASGLFGRAGQACYSRAKQTAGVSLEERVEALTEARKAAGLNGGVLPGAMGESGLELELALAQLQLQLLRRCDAADAQRYGSGLLGMGELFQACCELEAFDVALDMCALSEDHSHETPTSVVIPLWERLLEQSARDRQLEFVLGQQLRKFSGRESLLPLAPVVDLLEGPSLAEAVSSLGDEGLEDVLLGAGLDPLRLAQVYLDRLDDGRLPDAAQGRCVRVVARLYTTVLDQALRVRPAGRLPLPRIQADLLRLEAHPASRRHPDLLVRPKDMLQRINARLQTSF
;
A
#
# COMPACT_ATOMS: atom_id res chain seq x y z
N ALA A 1 -33.09 6.07 -10.73
CA ALA A 1 -32.10 6.38 -11.79
C ALA A 1 -32.60 7.38 -12.84
N ARG A 2 -33.59 7.06 -13.69
CA ARG A 2 -34.06 7.97 -14.76
C ARG A 2 -34.69 9.26 -14.23
N LEU A 3 -35.52 9.16 -13.18
CA LEU A 3 -36.10 10.31 -12.48
C LEU A 3 -35.02 11.21 -11.84
N VAL A 4 -33.99 10.61 -11.24
CA VAL A 4 -32.85 11.32 -10.62
C VAL A 4 -32.10 12.16 -11.65
N ARG A 5 -31.77 11.58 -12.81
CA ARG A 5 -31.11 12.31 -13.90
C ARG A 5 -31.97 13.46 -14.43
N LEU A 6 -33.28 13.28 -14.48
CA LEU A 6 -34.24 14.32 -14.89
C LEU A 6 -34.30 15.47 -13.88
N ILE A 7 -34.34 15.17 -12.58
CA ILE A 7 -34.33 16.18 -11.51
C ILE A 7 -32.98 16.91 -11.47
N GLY A 8 -31.88 16.16 -11.59
CA GLY A 8 -30.53 16.72 -11.69
C GLY A 8 -30.38 17.64 -12.91
N ALA A 9 -30.84 17.22 -14.09
CA ALA A 9 -30.82 18.04 -15.30
C ALA A 9 -31.70 19.30 -15.16
N ALA A 10 -32.91 19.17 -14.61
CA ALA A 10 -33.79 20.30 -14.34
C ALA A 10 -33.18 21.28 -13.33
N TYR A 11 -32.36 20.80 -12.39
CA TYR A 11 -31.65 21.65 -11.44
C TYR A 11 -30.51 22.44 -12.09
N VAL A 12 -29.72 21.81 -12.97
CA VAL A 12 -28.65 22.48 -13.73
C VAL A 12 -29.22 23.64 -14.55
N GLU A 13 -30.40 23.45 -15.15
CA GLU A 13 -31.08 24.49 -15.91
C GLU A 13 -31.76 25.54 -15.02
N SER A 14 -32.30 25.12 -13.86
CA SER A 14 -32.96 26.00 -12.90
C SER A 14 -32.94 25.44 -11.47
N PRO A 15 -32.10 26.02 -10.59
CA PRO A 15 -31.99 25.58 -9.19
C PRO A 15 -33.32 25.61 -8.42
N GLN A 16 -34.21 26.55 -8.75
CA GLN A 16 -35.53 26.67 -8.12
C GLN A 16 -36.47 25.54 -8.53
N LEU A 17 -36.45 25.14 -9.81
CA LEU A 17 -37.29 24.06 -10.33
C LEU A 17 -36.82 22.70 -9.84
N GLY A 18 -35.51 22.44 -9.88
CA GLY A 18 -34.98 21.19 -9.36
C GLY A 18 -35.15 21.08 -7.84
N GLY A 19 -35.06 22.18 -7.09
CA GLY A 19 -35.31 22.19 -5.65
C GLY A 19 -36.77 21.87 -5.30
N ARG A 20 -37.72 22.40 -6.06
CA ARG A 20 -39.14 22.02 -5.93
C ARG A 20 -39.39 20.57 -6.30
N ALA A 21 -38.80 20.09 -7.40
CA ALA A 21 -38.93 18.70 -7.82
C ALA A 21 -38.37 17.72 -6.78
N LEU A 22 -37.24 18.06 -6.13
CA LEU A 22 -36.70 17.29 -5.02
C LEU A 22 -37.66 17.28 -3.83
N ALA A 23 -38.22 18.44 -3.44
CA ALA A 23 -39.16 18.54 -2.33
C ALA A 23 -40.45 17.74 -2.59
N GLU A 24 -40.96 17.73 -3.82
CA GLU A 24 -42.12 16.92 -4.19
C GLU A 24 -41.81 15.42 -4.14
N VAL A 25 -40.63 15.01 -4.61
CA VAL A 25 -40.16 13.62 -4.51
C VAL A 25 -39.94 13.20 -3.07
N GLU A 26 -39.39 14.06 -2.23
CA GLU A 26 -39.25 13.83 -0.79
C GLU A 26 -40.61 13.69 -0.12
N THR A 27 -41.56 14.58 -0.43
CA THR A 27 -42.93 14.52 0.07
C THR A 27 -43.61 13.21 -0.36
N PHE A 28 -43.40 12.80 -1.61
CA PHE A 28 -43.92 11.55 -2.15
C PHE A 28 -43.33 10.32 -1.45
N LEU A 29 -42.00 10.26 -1.31
CA LEU A 29 -41.28 9.13 -0.69
C LEU A 29 -41.56 9.02 0.81
N ARG A 30 -41.72 10.15 1.50
CA ARG A 30 -42.09 10.21 2.92
C ARG A 30 -43.60 10.11 3.16
N SER A 31 -44.44 10.11 2.12
CA SER A 31 -45.89 9.98 2.29
C SER A 31 -46.23 8.64 2.95
N ALA A 32 -47.25 8.62 3.80
CA ALA A 32 -47.64 7.43 4.56
C ALA A 32 -47.90 6.23 3.64
N THR A 33 -48.55 6.45 2.49
CA THR A 33 -48.81 5.42 1.48
C THR A 33 -47.54 4.85 0.86
N THR A 34 -46.58 5.69 0.49
CA THR A 34 -45.32 5.24 -0.13
C THR A 34 -44.41 4.59 0.91
N ALA A 35 -44.32 5.13 2.12
CA ALA A 35 -43.58 4.53 3.23
C ALA A 35 -44.16 3.15 3.62
N GLN A 36 -45.48 3.00 3.61
CA GLN A 36 -46.19 1.74 3.88
C GLN A 36 -45.98 0.73 2.75
N TRP A 37 -45.89 1.18 1.49
CA TRP A 37 -45.53 0.34 0.36
C TRP A 37 -44.04 -0.08 0.41
N LEU A 38 -43.12 0.84 0.72
CA LEU A 38 -41.70 0.54 0.84
C LEU A 38 -41.40 -0.40 2.01
N SER A 39 -42.11 -0.26 3.12
CA SER A 39 -42.00 -1.20 4.25
C SER A 39 -42.62 -2.57 3.95
N SER A 40 -43.59 -2.68 3.03
CA SER A 40 -44.13 -3.98 2.58
C SER A 40 -43.20 -4.72 1.61
N VAL A 41 -42.26 -4.02 0.97
CA VAL A 41 -41.13 -4.61 0.22
C VAL A 41 -40.03 -5.14 1.17
N GLY A 42 -40.23 -5.03 2.48
CA GLY A 42 -39.31 -5.48 3.52
C GLY A 42 -38.25 -4.44 3.88
N PRO A 43 -37.23 -4.80 4.68
CA PRO A 43 -36.19 -3.86 5.14
C PRO A 43 -35.34 -3.27 4.00
N LEU A 44 -35.45 -3.79 2.78
CA LEU A 44 -34.81 -3.25 1.57
C LEU A 44 -35.53 -2.02 1.01
N GLY A 45 -36.86 -1.93 1.14
CA GLY A 45 -37.63 -0.85 0.53
C GLY A 45 -37.44 0.49 1.26
N SER A 46 -37.44 0.50 2.59
CA SER A 46 -37.11 1.72 3.35
C SER A 46 -35.68 2.20 3.07
N ARG A 47 -34.71 1.29 3.01
CA ARG A 47 -33.32 1.60 2.65
C ARG A 47 -33.19 2.18 1.24
N LEU A 48 -33.94 1.65 0.27
CA LEU A 48 -33.96 2.16 -1.10
C LEU A 48 -34.47 3.60 -1.18
N ALA A 49 -35.48 3.96 -0.40
CA ALA A 49 -35.98 5.33 -0.34
C ALA A 49 -34.98 6.30 0.30
N ASP A 50 -34.39 5.93 1.44
CA ASP A 50 -33.39 6.75 2.11
C ASP A 50 -32.13 6.93 1.24
N TRP A 51 -31.67 5.86 0.59
CA TRP A 51 -30.58 5.89 -0.38
C TRP A 51 -30.91 6.80 -1.56
N PHE A 52 -32.12 6.68 -2.11
CA PHE A 52 -32.56 7.48 -3.26
C PHE A 52 -32.63 8.97 -2.93
N LEU A 53 -33.18 9.33 -1.76
CA LEU A 53 -33.23 10.72 -1.29
C LEU A 53 -31.83 11.28 -1.07
N GLY A 54 -30.96 10.50 -0.41
CA GLY A 54 -29.56 10.88 -0.21
C GLY A 54 -28.82 11.11 -1.53
N GLN A 55 -28.96 10.21 -2.50
CA GLN A 55 -28.29 10.35 -3.81
C GLN A 55 -28.82 11.55 -4.61
N CYS A 56 -30.14 11.77 -4.63
CA CYS A 56 -30.72 12.93 -5.31
C CYS A 56 -30.22 14.24 -4.70
N GLN A 57 -30.09 14.30 -3.37
CA GLN A 57 -29.54 15.47 -2.68
C GLN A 57 -28.08 15.74 -3.06
N VAL A 58 -27.25 14.69 -3.14
CA VAL A 58 -25.84 14.81 -3.58
C VAL A 58 -25.75 15.29 -5.02
N ASP A 59 -26.44 14.64 -5.95
CA ASP A 59 -26.43 14.99 -7.38
C ASP A 59 -26.87 16.45 -7.60
N LEU A 60 -27.84 16.91 -6.81
CA LEU A 60 -28.35 18.28 -6.83
C LEU A 60 -27.32 19.29 -6.31
N LEU A 61 -26.65 18.98 -5.20
CA LEU A 61 -25.58 19.83 -4.67
C LEU A 61 -24.38 19.91 -5.62
N MET A 62 -24.03 18.79 -6.27
CA MET A 62 -22.99 18.74 -7.30
C MET A 62 -23.35 19.59 -8.53
N ALA A 63 -24.57 19.46 -9.04
CA ALA A 63 -25.10 20.28 -10.14
C ALA A 63 -25.12 21.79 -9.81
N SER A 64 -25.31 22.13 -8.54
CA SER A 64 -25.33 23.52 -8.03
C SER A 64 -23.94 24.14 -7.87
N GLY A 65 -22.86 23.37 -8.04
CA GLY A 65 -21.51 23.80 -7.67
C GLY A 65 -21.26 23.88 -6.15
N LEU A 66 -22.14 23.31 -5.33
CA LEU A 66 -22.04 23.32 -3.86
C LEU A 66 -21.26 22.09 -3.35
N PHE A 67 -20.05 21.91 -3.85
CA PHE A 67 -19.26 20.68 -3.69
C PHE A 67 -18.94 20.32 -2.24
N GLY A 68 -18.61 21.31 -1.39
CA GLY A 68 -18.36 21.05 0.04
C GLY A 68 -19.58 20.51 0.79
N ARG A 69 -20.79 20.94 0.41
CA ARG A 69 -22.05 20.41 0.97
C ARG A 69 -22.39 19.03 0.42
N ALA A 70 -22.11 18.78 -0.86
CA ALA A 70 -22.24 17.45 -1.46
C ALA A 70 -21.32 16.46 -0.74
N GLY A 71 -20.05 16.85 -0.51
CA GLY A 71 -19.08 16.07 0.24
C GLY A 71 -19.54 15.76 1.66
N GLN A 72 -20.06 16.77 2.38
CA GLN A 72 -20.60 16.58 3.73
C GLN A 72 -21.81 15.63 3.76
N ALA A 73 -22.68 15.67 2.75
CA ALA A 73 -23.83 14.78 2.65
C ALA A 73 -23.38 13.31 2.43
N CYS A 74 -22.44 13.08 1.50
CA CYS A 74 -21.83 11.77 1.28
C CYS A 74 -21.13 11.25 2.55
N TYR A 75 -20.37 12.11 3.23
CA TYR A 75 -19.70 11.73 4.48
C TYR A 75 -20.70 11.35 5.59
N SER A 76 -21.76 12.14 5.74
CA SER A 76 -22.82 11.86 6.73
C SER A 76 -23.50 10.52 6.45
N ARG A 77 -23.68 10.16 5.17
CA ARG A 77 -24.17 8.83 4.75
C ARG A 77 -23.21 7.72 5.20
N ALA A 78 -21.91 7.88 5.00
CA ALA A 78 -20.91 6.91 5.42
C ALA A 78 -20.86 6.68 6.94
N LYS A 79 -21.24 7.69 7.73
CA LYS A 79 -21.26 7.61 9.20
C LYS A 79 -22.53 7.01 9.79
N GLN A 80 -23.57 6.79 8.99
CA GLN A 80 -24.79 6.13 9.48
C GLN A 80 -24.45 4.72 9.97
N THR A 81 -24.83 4.42 11.22
CA THR A 81 -24.51 3.15 11.89
C THR A 81 -25.48 2.03 11.52
N ALA A 82 -26.70 2.36 11.11
CA ALA A 82 -27.74 1.38 10.82
C ALA A 82 -27.92 1.17 9.31
N GLY A 83 -27.83 -0.09 8.87
CA GLY A 83 -28.27 -0.51 7.55
C GLY A 83 -27.35 -0.20 6.38
N VAL A 84 -26.19 0.44 6.62
CA VAL A 84 -25.16 0.75 5.61
C VAL A 84 -24.01 -0.25 5.69
N SER A 85 -23.75 -0.98 4.61
CA SER A 85 -22.63 -1.93 4.54
C SER A 85 -21.28 -1.23 4.47
N LEU A 86 -20.18 -1.94 4.74
CA LEU A 86 -18.85 -1.34 4.64
C LEU A 86 -18.53 -0.90 3.19
N GLU A 87 -18.98 -1.66 2.19
CA GLU A 87 -18.85 -1.28 0.78
C GLU A 87 -19.57 0.04 0.48
N GLU A 88 -20.81 0.19 0.96
CA GLU A 88 -21.59 1.41 0.79
C GLU A 88 -20.92 2.61 1.50
N ARG A 89 -20.26 2.37 2.65
CA ARG A 89 -19.45 3.39 3.33
C ARG A 89 -18.22 3.79 2.52
N VAL A 90 -17.47 2.83 1.97
CA VAL A 90 -16.30 3.10 1.11
C VAL A 90 -16.71 3.89 -0.13
N GLU A 91 -17.83 3.54 -0.76
CA GLU A 91 -18.37 4.26 -1.91
C GLU A 91 -18.74 5.70 -1.51
N ALA A 92 -19.48 5.88 -0.42
CA ALA A 92 -19.86 7.20 0.08
C ALA A 92 -18.65 8.08 0.46
N LEU A 93 -17.62 7.53 1.11
CA LEU A 93 -16.37 8.25 1.41
C LEU A 93 -15.59 8.60 0.13
N THR A 94 -15.60 7.72 -0.87
CA THR A 94 -14.98 7.98 -2.18
C THR A 94 -15.69 9.13 -2.91
N GLU A 95 -17.02 9.17 -2.87
CA GLU A 95 -17.81 10.27 -3.41
C GLU A 95 -17.57 11.57 -2.65
N ALA A 96 -17.49 11.51 -1.32
CA ALA A 96 -17.17 12.66 -0.49
C ALA A 96 -15.81 13.27 -0.86
N ARG A 97 -14.78 12.42 -1.09
CA ARG A 97 -13.44 12.86 -1.50
C ARG A 97 -13.45 13.51 -2.87
N LYS A 98 -14.17 12.91 -3.83
CA LYS A 98 -14.32 13.48 -5.19
C LYS A 98 -14.97 14.86 -5.12
N ALA A 99 -16.01 15.03 -4.30
CA ALA A 99 -16.66 16.32 -4.13
C ALA A 99 -15.74 17.36 -3.48
N ALA A 100 -15.00 17.00 -2.43
CA ALA A 100 -14.06 17.91 -1.77
C ALA A 100 -12.95 18.40 -2.74
N GLY A 101 -12.42 17.52 -3.59
CA GLY A 101 -11.38 17.86 -4.56
C GLY A 101 -11.83 18.73 -5.74
N LEU A 102 -13.13 18.96 -5.93
CA LEU A 102 -13.65 19.82 -7.00
C LEU A 102 -13.68 21.28 -6.55
N ASN A 103 -12.93 22.14 -7.26
CA ASN A 103 -12.90 23.61 -7.09
C ASN A 103 -12.56 24.11 -5.66
N GLY A 104 -11.71 23.38 -4.92
CA GLY A 104 -11.31 23.79 -3.57
C GLY A 104 -12.46 23.76 -2.55
N GLY A 105 -13.39 22.82 -2.73
CA GLY A 105 -14.56 22.65 -1.88
C GLY A 105 -14.15 22.24 -0.46
N VAL A 106 -13.97 23.23 0.43
CA VAL A 106 -13.71 22.99 1.84
C VAL A 106 -14.89 22.26 2.47
N LEU A 107 -14.65 21.08 3.03
CA LEU A 107 -15.63 20.37 3.85
C LEU A 107 -15.98 21.25 5.08
N PRO A 108 -17.24 21.62 5.28
CA PRO A 108 -17.62 22.47 6.40
C PRO A 108 -17.53 21.71 7.73
N GLY A 109 -16.58 22.07 8.61
CA GLY A 109 -16.47 21.54 9.97
C GLY A 109 -15.02 21.36 10.45
N ALA A 110 -14.83 20.66 11.58
CA ALA A 110 -13.53 20.33 12.17
C ALA A 110 -12.74 19.24 11.39
N MET A 111 -13.25 18.77 10.25
CA MET A 111 -12.55 17.84 9.38
C MET A 111 -11.95 18.56 8.19
N GLY A 112 -10.61 18.61 8.18
CA GLY A 112 -9.87 18.87 6.95
C GLY A 112 -9.88 17.64 6.03
N GLU A 113 -9.45 17.84 4.79
CA GLU A 113 -9.30 16.78 3.77
C GLU A 113 -8.51 15.56 4.30
N SER A 114 -7.50 15.79 5.14
CA SER A 114 -6.69 14.74 5.78
C SER A 114 -7.51 13.77 6.65
N GLY A 115 -8.55 14.24 7.35
CA GLY A 115 -9.40 13.36 8.15
C GLY A 115 -10.26 12.43 7.30
N LEU A 116 -10.74 12.92 6.16
CA LEU A 116 -11.51 12.12 5.20
C LEU A 116 -10.64 11.07 4.51
N GLU A 117 -9.40 11.43 4.14
CA GLU A 117 -8.46 10.50 3.50
C GLU A 117 -8.09 9.35 4.44
N LEU A 118 -7.82 9.66 5.71
CA LEU A 118 -7.55 8.65 6.72
C LEU A 118 -8.71 7.68 6.90
N GLU A 119 -9.94 8.19 7.03
CA GLU A 119 -11.13 7.34 7.19
C GLU A 119 -11.40 6.47 5.96
N LEU A 120 -11.23 7.01 4.75
CA LEU A 120 -11.37 6.24 3.53
C LEU A 120 -10.34 5.11 3.47
N ALA A 121 -9.08 5.39 3.83
CA ALA A 121 -8.04 4.39 3.86
C ALA A 121 -8.33 3.29 4.90
N LEU A 122 -8.76 3.66 6.11
CA LEU A 122 -9.19 2.68 7.13
C LEU A 122 -10.35 1.80 6.62
N ALA A 123 -11.34 2.40 5.97
CA ALA A 123 -12.49 1.68 5.43
C ALA A 123 -12.07 0.67 4.33
N GLN A 124 -11.11 1.05 3.48
CA GLN A 124 -10.56 0.18 2.45
C GLN A 124 -9.75 -1.00 3.04
N LEU A 125 -8.91 -0.74 4.04
CA LEU A 125 -8.14 -1.78 4.73
C LEU A 125 -9.05 -2.74 5.48
N GLN A 126 -10.07 -2.22 6.16
CA GLN A 126 -11.08 -3.05 6.82
C GLN A 126 -11.85 -3.91 5.81
N LEU A 127 -12.18 -3.37 4.62
CA LEU A 127 -12.83 -4.15 3.57
C LEU A 127 -11.92 -5.24 3.02
N GLN A 128 -10.62 -4.97 2.90
CA GLN A 128 -9.61 -5.97 2.51
C GLN A 128 -9.52 -7.10 3.54
N LEU A 129 -9.56 -6.77 4.84
CA LEU A 129 -9.60 -7.75 5.93
C LEU A 129 -10.87 -8.60 5.85
N LEU A 130 -12.05 -7.97 5.76
CA LEU A 130 -13.34 -8.65 5.73
C LEU A 130 -13.52 -9.64 4.57
N ARG A 131 -12.91 -9.36 3.42
CA ARG A 131 -12.93 -10.29 2.26
C ARG A 131 -12.22 -11.61 2.53
N ARG A 132 -11.43 -11.69 3.59
CA ARG A 132 -10.66 -12.88 4.01
C ARG A 132 -11.25 -13.56 5.24
N CYS A 133 -12.22 -12.92 5.89
CA CYS A 133 -12.88 -13.40 7.10
C CYS A 133 -13.95 -14.45 6.80
N ASP A 134 -14.23 -15.29 7.79
CA ASP A 134 -15.45 -16.09 7.80
C ASP A 134 -16.68 -15.22 8.15
N ALA A 135 -17.87 -15.83 8.16
CA ALA A 135 -19.11 -15.10 8.43
C ALA A 135 -19.19 -14.54 9.86
N ALA A 136 -18.54 -15.17 10.85
CA ALA A 136 -18.58 -14.74 12.23
C ALA A 136 -17.68 -13.51 12.45
N ASP A 137 -16.47 -13.56 11.92
CA ASP A 137 -15.53 -12.43 11.92
C ASP A 137 -16.05 -11.28 11.08
N ALA A 138 -16.71 -11.57 9.93
CA ALA A 138 -17.33 -10.54 9.13
C ALA A 138 -18.47 -9.82 9.85
N GLN A 139 -19.21 -10.52 10.71
CA GLN A 139 -20.21 -9.89 11.55
C GLN A 139 -19.58 -9.05 12.68
N ARG A 140 -18.50 -9.54 13.30
CA ARG A 140 -17.77 -8.85 14.37
C ARG A 140 -17.14 -7.56 13.88
N TYR A 141 -16.47 -7.59 12.74
CA TYR A 141 -15.72 -6.46 12.19
C TYR A 141 -16.46 -5.68 11.10
N GLY A 142 -17.65 -6.09 10.66
CA GLY A 142 -18.37 -5.43 9.55
C GLY A 142 -19.44 -4.40 9.95
N SER A 143 -19.73 -4.25 11.25
CA SER A 143 -20.87 -3.43 11.72
C SER A 143 -20.63 -1.92 11.68
N GLY A 144 -19.37 -1.47 11.62
CA GLY A 144 -19.01 -0.06 11.58
C GLY A 144 -17.55 0.14 11.17
N LEU A 145 -17.16 1.40 10.92
CA LEU A 145 -15.77 1.74 10.63
C LEU A 145 -14.94 1.65 11.91
N LEU A 146 -13.94 0.77 11.90
CA LEU A 146 -13.03 0.60 13.03
C LEU A 146 -12.00 1.74 13.09
N GLY A 147 -11.61 2.11 14.31
CA GLY A 147 -10.46 2.97 14.52
C GLY A 147 -9.15 2.26 14.18
N MET A 148 -8.05 3.01 14.03
CA MET A 148 -6.73 2.46 13.69
C MET A 148 -6.25 1.41 14.72
N GLY A 149 -6.44 1.62 16.02
CA GLY A 149 -6.06 0.63 17.03
C GLY A 149 -6.88 -0.67 16.95
N GLU A 150 -8.20 -0.54 16.78
CA GLU A 150 -9.13 -1.68 16.70
C GLU A 150 -8.88 -2.50 15.44
N LEU A 151 -8.65 -1.83 14.30
CA LEU A 151 -8.37 -2.51 13.04
C LEU A 151 -6.99 -3.18 13.06
N PHE A 152 -5.98 -2.58 13.71
CA PHE A 152 -4.66 -3.21 13.86
C PHE A 152 -4.76 -4.49 14.69
N GLN A 153 -5.49 -4.41 15.80
CA GLN A 153 -5.74 -5.58 16.65
C GLN A 153 -6.50 -6.67 15.88
N ALA A 154 -7.53 -6.31 15.09
CA ALA A 154 -8.25 -7.25 14.25
C ALA A 154 -7.33 -7.93 13.22
N CYS A 155 -6.41 -7.18 12.59
CA CYS A 155 -5.43 -7.76 11.66
C CYS A 155 -4.52 -8.78 12.35
N CYS A 156 -4.08 -8.49 13.58
CA CYS A 156 -3.25 -9.41 14.37
C CYS A 156 -4.04 -10.65 14.82
N GLU A 157 -5.30 -10.50 15.26
CA GLU A 157 -6.17 -11.62 15.65
C GLU A 157 -6.47 -12.56 14.47
N LEU A 158 -6.56 -12.02 13.26
CA LEU A 158 -6.88 -12.74 12.04
C LEU A 158 -5.67 -13.16 11.21
N GLU A 159 -4.45 -12.95 11.73
CA GLU A 159 -3.19 -13.24 11.04
C GLU A 159 -3.10 -12.59 9.63
N ALA A 160 -3.71 -11.41 9.46
CA ALA A 160 -3.68 -10.61 8.24
C ALA A 160 -2.51 -9.62 8.28
N PHE A 161 -1.28 -10.12 8.40
CA PHE A 161 -0.09 -9.30 8.66
C PHE A 161 0.30 -8.36 7.51
N ASP A 162 -0.07 -8.69 6.27
CA ASP A 162 0.08 -7.77 5.13
C ASP A 162 -0.81 -6.53 5.28
N VAL A 163 -2.06 -6.71 5.74
CA VAL A 163 -2.97 -5.60 6.05
C VAL A 163 -2.46 -4.80 7.25
N ALA A 164 -1.87 -5.47 8.24
CA ALA A 164 -1.23 -4.79 9.37
C ALA A 164 -0.01 -3.94 8.94
N LEU A 165 0.78 -4.38 7.96
CA LEU A 165 1.85 -3.55 7.39
C LEU A 165 1.29 -2.34 6.63
N ASP A 166 0.18 -2.51 5.92
CA ASP A 166 -0.52 -1.40 5.25
C ASP A 166 -1.06 -0.36 6.25
N MET A 167 -1.48 -0.82 7.43
CA MET A 167 -1.87 0.05 8.54
C MET A 167 -0.69 0.86 9.08
N CYS A 168 0.48 0.24 9.23
CA CYS A 168 1.71 0.94 9.60
C CYS A 168 2.06 2.03 8.58
N ALA A 169 1.86 1.75 7.29
CA ALA A 169 2.03 2.73 6.23
C ALA A 169 1.07 3.91 6.39
N LEU A 170 -0.21 3.62 6.63
CA LEU A 170 -1.22 4.63 6.85
C LEU A 170 -0.91 5.50 8.09
N SER A 171 -0.43 4.90 9.17
CA SER A 171 -0.02 5.60 10.39
C SER A 171 1.15 6.57 10.14
N GLU A 172 2.16 6.11 9.38
CA GLU A 172 3.33 6.92 9.02
C GLU A 172 2.94 8.12 8.15
N ASP A 173 1.95 7.98 7.26
CA ASP A 173 1.50 9.07 6.40
C ASP A 173 0.74 10.18 7.16
N HIS A 174 0.21 9.89 8.36
CA HIS A 174 -0.74 10.79 9.06
C HIS A 174 -0.32 11.27 10.44
N SER A 175 0.60 10.59 11.13
CA SER A 175 0.84 10.90 12.54
C SER A 175 2.33 10.92 12.92
N HIS A 176 3.10 9.84 12.73
CA HIS A 176 4.56 9.79 12.98
C HIS A 176 5.17 8.52 12.33
N GLU A 177 6.49 8.50 12.20
CA GLU A 177 7.27 7.32 11.76
C GLU A 177 6.89 6.07 12.57
N THR A 178 6.58 4.97 11.88
CA THR A 178 6.22 3.73 12.56
C THR A 178 7.46 3.07 13.15
N PRO A 179 7.49 2.73 14.45
CA PRO A 179 8.66 2.11 15.06
C PRO A 179 9.00 0.77 14.40
N THR A 180 10.28 0.57 14.09
CA THR A 180 10.79 -0.68 13.52
C THR A 180 10.51 -1.89 14.43
N SER A 181 10.36 -1.66 15.75
CA SER A 181 9.97 -2.67 16.75
C SER A 181 8.56 -3.23 16.56
N VAL A 182 7.69 -2.53 15.82
CA VAL A 182 6.36 -3.00 15.43
C VAL A 182 6.42 -3.68 14.05
N VAL A 183 7.18 -3.11 13.12
CA VAL A 183 7.25 -3.56 11.73
C VAL A 183 7.98 -4.90 11.58
N ILE A 184 9.12 -5.10 12.25
CA ILE A 184 9.91 -6.34 12.13
C ILE A 184 9.11 -7.59 12.53
N PRO A 185 8.41 -7.62 13.69
CA PRO A 185 7.58 -8.76 14.05
C PRO A 185 6.48 -9.06 13.03
N LEU A 186 5.91 -8.04 12.38
CA LEU A 186 4.91 -8.26 11.32
C LEU A 186 5.54 -8.92 10.08
N TRP A 187 6.73 -8.48 9.67
CA TRP A 187 7.49 -9.14 8.62
C TRP A 187 7.82 -10.59 8.97
N GLU A 188 8.34 -10.85 10.17
CA GLU A 188 8.65 -12.22 10.62
C GLU A 188 7.42 -13.13 10.50
N ARG A 189 6.29 -12.72 11.07
CA ARG A 189 5.04 -13.49 11.01
C ARG A 189 4.52 -13.68 9.60
N LEU A 190 4.55 -12.62 8.78
CA LEU A 190 4.12 -12.68 7.39
C LEU A 190 4.98 -13.66 6.58
N LEU A 191 6.30 -13.60 6.73
CA LEU A 191 7.23 -14.48 6.02
C LEU A 191 7.09 -15.93 6.47
N GLU A 192 6.94 -16.18 7.78
CA GLU A 192 6.70 -17.53 8.31
C GLU A 192 5.38 -18.12 7.80
N GLN A 193 4.30 -17.34 7.80
CA GLN A 193 3.00 -17.76 7.27
C GLN A 193 3.11 -18.05 5.76
N SER A 194 3.72 -17.14 5.00
CA SER A 194 3.91 -17.29 3.56
C SER A 194 4.80 -18.49 3.20
N ALA A 195 5.78 -18.80 4.04
CA ALA A 195 6.61 -19.99 3.90
C ALA A 195 5.79 -21.28 4.10
N ARG A 196 4.94 -21.33 5.14
CA ARG A 196 4.03 -22.46 5.40
C ARG A 196 3.05 -22.67 4.24
N ASP A 197 2.54 -21.57 3.69
CA ASP A 197 1.55 -21.59 2.60
C ASP A 197 2.17 -21.74 1.21
N ARG A 198 3.51 -21.84 1.10
CA ARG A 198 4.27 -21.89 -0.16
C ARG A 198 4.02 -20.70 -1.08
N GLN A 199 3.84 -19.52 -0.50
CA GLN A 199 3.59 -18.25 -1.19
C GLN A 199 4.69 -17.20 -0.97
N LEU A 200 5.83 -17.60 -0.40
CA LEU A 200 6.91 -16.68 0.00
C LEU A 200 7.35 -15.75 -1.15
N GLU A 201 7.62 -16.29 -2.34
CA GLU A 201 8.01 -15.50 -3.52
C GLU A 201 6.96 -14.44 -3.90
N PHE A 202 5.69 -14.84 -3.92
CA PHE A 202 4.59 -13.96 -4.27
C PHE A 202 4.43 -12.81 -3.25
N VAL A 203 4.49 -13.14 -1.95
CA VAL A 203 4.33 -12.15 -0.89
C VAL A 203 5.52 -11.19 -0.86
N LEU A 204 6.75 -11.69 -1.00
CA LEU A 204 7.93 -10.84 -1.17
C LEU A 204 7.77 -9.90 -2.38
N GLY A 205 7.36 -10.44 -3.53
CA GLY A 205 7.12 -9.66 -4.75
C GLY A 205 6.13 -8.51 -4.55
N GLN A 206 5.01 -8.75 -3.84
CA GLN A 206 3.99 -7.74 -3.59
C GLN A 206 4.46 -6.68 -2.59
N GLN A 207 4.95 -7.13 -1.42
CA GLN A 207 5.27 -6.22 -0.32
C GLN A 207 6.52 -5.39 -0.59
N LEU A 208 7.56 -5.97 -1.20
CA LEU A 208 8.77 -5.23 -1.55
C LEU A 208 8.49 -4.14 -2.58
N ARG A 209 7.65 -4.40 -3.59
CA ARG A 209 7.25 -3.36 -4.55
C ARG A 209 6.53 -2.21 -3.85
N LYS A 210 5.63 -2.55 -2.94
CA LYS A 210 4.82 -1.59 -2.19
C LYS A 210 5.65 -0.70 -1.27
N PHE A 211 6.64 -1.27 -0.58
CA PHE A 211 7.42 -0.57 0.46
C PHE A 211 8.86 -0.25 0.06
N SER A 212 9.27 -0.49 -1.18
CA SER A 212 10.64 -0.24 -1.67
C SER A 212 11.18 1.16 -1.35
N GLY A 213 10.34 2.18 -1.35
CA GLY A 213 10.69 3.56 -1.02
C GLY A 213 10.52 3.98 0.44
N ARG A 214 10.08 3.08 1.34
CA ARG A 214 9.71 3.40 2.73
C ARG A 214 10.58 2.60 3.70
N GLU A 215 11.71 3.18 4.14
CA GLU A 215 12.74 2.46 4.92
C GLU A 215 12.25 1.97 6.29
N SER A 216 11.34 2.72 6.92
CA SER A 216 10.68 2.38 8.18
C SER A 216 9.82 1.11 8.06
N LEU A 217 9.14 0.94 6.92
CA LEU A 217 8.26 -0.20 6.62
C LEU A 217 8.96 -1.36 5.96
N LEU A 218 10.07 -1.10 5.26
CA LEU A 218 10.97 -2.10 4.71
C LEU A 218 12.37 -1.91 5.31
N PRO A 219 12.57 -2.31 6.58
CA PRO A 219 13.89 -2.35 7.18
C PRO A 219 14.68 -3.50 6.53
N LEU A 220 15.33 -3.20 5.40
CA LEU A 220 15.85 -4.21 4.49
C LEU A 220 16.87 -5.16 5.15
N ALA A 221 17.78 -4.64 5.99
CA ALA A 221 18.76 -5.48 6.68
C ALA A 221 18.09 -6.51 7.61
N PRO A 222 17.21 -6.11 8.56
CA PRO A 222 16.42 -7.06 9.34
C PRO A 222 15.60 -8.05 8.51
N VAL A 223 14.97 -7.60 7.42
CA VAL A 223 14.17 -8.49 6.54
C VAL A 223 15.05 -9.54 5.85
N VAL A 224 16.24 -9.15 5.38
CA VAL A 224 17.23 -10.09 4.82
C VAL A 224 17.72 -11.07 5.90
N ASP A 225 17.96 -10.61 7.13
CA ASP A 225 18.34 -11.49 8.23
C ASP A 225 17.25 -12.50 8.58
N LEU A 226 15.97 -12.11 8.54
CA LEU A 226 14.84 -13.03 8.72
C LEU A 226 14.82 -14.10 7.62
N LEU A 227 14.94 -13.68 6.35
CA LEU A 227 14.91 -14.58 5.19
C LEU A 227 16.06 -15.58 5.19
N GLU A 228 17.23 -15.18 5.67
CA GLU A 228 18.40 -16.06 5.79
C GLU A 228 18.46 -16.80 7.13
N GLY A 229 17.50 -16.56 8.01
CA GLY A 229 17.39 -17.21 9.30
C GLY A 229 16.99 -18.68 9.20
N PRO A 230 17.24 -19.47 10.27
CA PRO A 230 16.97 -20.90 10.27
C PRO A 230 15.47 -21.22 10.07
N SER A 231 14.57 -20.35 10.54
CA SER A 231 13.11 -20.54 10.42
C SER A 231 12.61 -20.54 8.98
N LEU A 232 13.33 -19.86 8.06
CA LEU A 232 12.93 -19.71 6.66
C LEU A 232 13.88 -20.43 5.70
N ALA A 233 14.94 -21.08 6.20
CA ALA A 233 15.99 -21.69 5.39
C ALA A 233 15.46 -22.72 4.38
N GLU A 234 14.51 -23.58 4.77
CA GLU A 234 13.90 -24.57 3.87
C GLU A 234 13.07 -23.89 2.77
N ALA A 235 12.23 -22.92 3.15
CA ALA A 235 11.39 -22.19 2.21
C ALA A 235 12.23 -21.39 1.20
N VAL A 236 13.28 -20.70 1.66
CA VAL A 236 14.20 -19.97 0.78
C VAL A 236 14.98 -20.93 -0.12
N SER A 237 15.41 -22.08 0.38
CA SER A 237 16.10 -23.10 -0.43
C SER A 237 15.19 -23.68 -1.53
N SER A 238 13.86 -23.64 -1.33
CA SER A 238 12.88 -24.10 -2.30
C SER A 238 12.51 -23.08 -3.39
N LEU A 239 13.04 -21.85 -3.32
CA LEU A 239 12.86 -20.81 -4.35
C LEU A 239 13.56 -21.16 -5.70
N GLY A 240 14.19 -22.33 -5.79
CA GLY A 240 14.80 -22.84 -7.02
C GLY A 240 16.15 -22.20 -7.34
N ASP A 241 16.55 -22.30 -8.61
CA ASP A 241 17.87 -21.87 -9.10
C ASP A 241 18.10 -20.35 -9.01
N GLU A 242 17.02 -19.55 -8.94
CA GLU A 242 17.07 -18.09 -8.89
C GLU A 242 17.55 -17.56 -7.51
N GLY A 243 17.47 -18.38 -6.45
CA GLY A 243 17.95 -17.99 -5.13
C GLY A 243 17.27 -16.73 -4.56
N LEU A 244 17.61 -16.37 -3.33
CA LEU A 244 16.95 -15.27 -2.62
C LEU A 244 17.11 -13.94 -3.35
N GLU A 245 18.31 -13.64 -3.86
CA GLU A 245 18.58 -12.30 -4.38
C GLU A 245 17.91 -12.05 -5.73
N ASP A 246 17.71 -13.06 -6.60
CA ASP A 246 16.97 -12.81 -7.84
C ASP A 246 15.49 -12.57 -7.56
N VAL A 247 14.91 -13.23 -6.53
CA VAL A 247 13.54 -12.92 -6.07
C VAL A 247 13.45 -11.47 -5.57
N LEU A 248 14.40 -11.03 -4.75
CA LEU A 248 14.44 -9.64 -4.26
C LEU A 248 14.60 -8.63 -5.42
N LEU A 249 15.44 -8.93 -6.41
CA LEU A 249 15.62 -8.09 -7.59
C LEU A 249 14.39 -8.09 -8.50
N GLY A 250 13.74 -9.24 -8.72
CA GLY A 250 12.48 -9.38 -9.47
C GLY A 250 11.30 -8.68 -8.79
N ALA A 251 11.38 -8.50 -7.49
CA ALA A 251 10.48 -7.66 -6.70
C ALA A 251 10.78 -6.16 -6.85
N GLY A 252 11.78 -5.76 -7.63
CA GLY A 252 12.11 -4.35 -7.90
C GLY A 252 12.97 -3.70 -6.83
N LEU A 253 13.62 -4.48 -5.96
CA LEU A 253 14.58 -3.94 -5.00
C LEU A 253 15.80 -3.37 -5.72
N ASP A 254 16.30 -2.21 -5.27
CA ASP A 254 17.51 -1.61 -5.81
C ASP A 254 18.73 -2.53 -5.52
N PRO A 255 19.43 -3.05 -6.54
CA PRO A 255 20.61 -3.89 -6.36
C PRO A 255 21.71 -3.20 -5.54
N LEU A 256 21.82 -1.87 -5.58
CA LEU A 256 22.80 -1.13 -4.78
C LEU A 256 22.44 -1.10 -3.30
N ARG A 257 21.15 -1.00 -2.97
CA ARG A 257 20.68 -1.09 -1.58
C ARG A 257 20.86 -2.50 -1.03
N LEU A 258 20.56 -3.52 -1.83
CA LEU A 258 20.81 -4.91 -1.44
C LEU A 258 22.30 -5.19 -1.24
N ALA A 259 23.16 -4.70 -2.13
CA ALA A 259 24.61 -4.83 -2.00
C ALA A 259 25.13 -4.18 -0.71
N GLN A 260 24.61 -3.00 -0.35
CA GLN A 260 24.96 -2.33 0.90
C GLN A 260 24.62 -3.19 2.13
N VAL A 261 23.44 -3.80 2.16
CA VAL A 261 23.04 -4.69 3.28
C VAL A 261 24.01 -5.85 3.45
N TYR A 262 24.43 -6.50 2.36
CA TYR A 262 25.40 -7.59 2.45
C TYR A 262 26.80 -7.12 2.82
N LEU A 263 27.19 -5.90 2.45
CA LEU A 263 28.45 -5.29 2.91
C LEU A 263 28.41 -5.00 4.41
N ASP A 264 27.36 -4.35 4.89
CA ASP A 264 27.22 -4.02 6.31
C ASP A 264 27.25 -5.28 7.18
N ARG A 265 26.58 -6.36 6.75
CA ARG A 265 26.63 -7.67 7.43
C ARG A 265 28.02 -8.31 7.41
N LEU A 266 28.78 -8.11 6.33
CA LEU A 266 30.16 -8.57 6.24
C LEU A 266 31.06 -7.78 7.21
N ASP A 267 30.85 -6.47 7.30
CA ASP A 267 31.61 -5.56 8.15
C ASP A 267 31.32 -5.74 9.65
N ASP A 268 30.10 -6.16 10.00
CA ASP A 268 29.70 -6.49 11.37
C ASP A 268 30.56 -7.62 11.98
N GLY A 269 31.22 -8.44 11.14
CA GLY A 269 32.21 -9.44 11.55
C GLY A 269 31.65 -10.62 12.35
N ARG A 270 30.32 -10.70 12.54
CA ARG A 270 29.63 -11.76 13.30
C ARG A 270 29.26 -12.98 12.46
N LEU A 271 29.42 -12.89 11.14
CA LEU A 271 29.06 -13.97 10.22
C LEU A 271 30.09 -15.11 10.26
N PRO A 272 29.65 -16.38 10.20
CA PRO A 272 30.55 -17.51 10.01
C PRO A 272 31.24 -17.45 8.64
N ASP A 273 32.43 -18.04 8.53
CA ASP A 273 33.27 -18.02 7.32
C ASP A 273 32.52 -18.35 6.02
N ALA A 274 31.64 -19.35 6.05
CA ALA A 274 30.83 -19.74 4.88
C ALA A 274 29.84 -18.64 4.44
N ALA A 275 29.23 -17.93 5.41
CA ALA A 275 28.32 -16.83 5.16
C ALA A 275 29.07 -15.58 4.67
N GLN A 276 30.29 -15.33 5.17
CA GLN A 276 31.13 -14.24 4.67
C GLN A 276 31.48 -14.44 3.17
N GLY A 277 31.88 -15.66 2.78
CA GLY A 277 32.15 -15.99 1.37
C GLY A 277 30.90 -15.89 0.46
N ARG A 278 29.70 -16.15 1.00
CA ARG A 278 28.44 -15.89 0.31
C ARG A 278 28.18 -14.40 0.13
N CYS A 279 28.36 -13.57 1.16
CA CYS A 279 28.19 -12.11 1.06
C CYS A 279 29.09 -11.52 -0.04
N VAL A 280 30.37 -11.91 -0.09
CA VAL A 280 31.29 -11.45 -1.15
C VAL A 280 30.78 -11.83 -2.55
N ARG A 281 30.30 -13.07 -2.74
CA ARG A 281 29.71 -13.53 -4.02
C ARG A 281 28.48 -12.71 -4.42
N VAL A 282 27.57 -12.49 -3.47
CA VAL A 282 26.34 -11.76 -3.69
C VAL A 282 26.65 -10.31 -4.09
N VAL A 283 27.50 -9.61 -3.33
CA VAL A 283 27.85 -8.22 -3.64
C VAL A 283 28.55 -8.11 -5.00
N ALA A 284 29.49 -9.00 -5.30
CA ALA A 284 30.17 -9.04 -6.59
C ALA A 284 29.19 -9.26 -7.77
N ARG A 285 28.20 -10.15 -7.60
CA ARG A 285 27.13 -10.39 -8.58
C ARG A 285 26.25 -9.16 -8.75
N LEU A 286 25.80 -8.53 -7.67
CA LEU A 286 24.95 -7.33 -7.71
C LEU A 286 25.64 -6.17 -8.43
N TYR A 287 26.91 -5.88 -8.10
CA TYR A 287 27.66 -4.85 -8.83
C TYR A 287 27.90 -5.23 -10.30
N THR A 288 28.16 -6.50 -10.60
CA THR A 288 28.25 -6.96 -11.99
C THR A 288 26.96 -6.68 -12.75
N THR A 289 25.80 -6.97 -12.17
CA THR A 289 24.48 -6.68 -12.77
C THR A 289 24.30 -5.19 -13.03
N VAL A 290 24.60 -4.33 -12.05
CA VAL A 290 24.47 -2.88 -12.18
C VAL A 290 25.41 -2.33 -13.27
N LEU A 291 26.67 -2.75 -13.27
CA LEU A 291 27.66 -2.30 -14.25
C LEU A 291 27.36 -2.84 -15.66
N ASP A 292 26.75 -4.03 -15.78
CA ASP A 292 26.34 -4.57 -17.07
C ASP A 292 25.20 -3.75 -17.68
N GLN A 293 24.20 -3.40 -16.87
CA GLN A 293 23.13 -2.49 -17.28
C GLN A 293 23.69 -1.11 -17.68
N ALA A 294 24.67 -0.58 -16.93
CA ALA A 294 25.37 0.66 -17.24
C ALA A 294 26.04 0.66 -18.61
N LEU A 295 26.67 -0.47 -18.96
CA LEU A 295 27.35 -0.63 -20.25
C LEU A 295 26.37 -0.73 -21.42
N ARG A 296 25.14 -1.21 -21.16
CA ARG A 296 24.07 -1.38 -22.15
C ARG A 296 23.25 -0.11 -22.38
N VAL A 297 22.97 0.69 -21.34
CA VAL A 297 22.08 1.86 -21.42
C VAL A 297 22.89 3.16 -21.41
N ARG A 298 22.84 3.95 -22.50
CA ARG A 298 23.36 5.34 -22.52
C ARG A 298 22.30 6.28 -21.92
N PRO A 299 22.61 7.17 -20.95
CA PRO A 299 23.92 7.54 -20.44
C PRO A 299 24.21 7.00 -19.02
N ALA A 300 25.45 6.57 -18.77
CA ALA A 300 25.96 6.13 -17.48
C ALA A 300 26.05 7.23 -16.40
N GLY A 301 25.61 8.47 -16.69
CA GLY A 301 25.78 9.65 -15.85
C GLY A 301 24.96 9.69 -14.56
N ARG A 302 24.19 8.64 -14.24
CA ARG A 302 23.40 8.54 -13.00
C ARG A 302 23.87 7.45 -12.03
N LEU A 303 24.91 6.70 -12.38
CA LEU A 303 25.41 5.63 -11.51
C LEU A 303 26.41 6.16 -10.48
N PRO A 304 26.34 5.72 -9.22
CA PRO A 304 27.29 6.13 -8.19
C PRO A 304 28.61 5.35 -8.33
N LEU A 305 29.29 5.49 -9.47
CA LEU A 305 30.55 4.80 -9.77
C LEU A 305 31.65 5.00 -8.70
N PRO A 306 31.83 6.20 -8.09
CA PRO A 306 32.80 6.36 -7.01
C PRO A 306 32.47 5.50 -5.77
N ARG A 307 31.18 5.34 -5.46
CA ARG A 307 30.73 4.48 -4.36
C ARG A 307 31.02 3.01 -4.66
N ILE A 308 30.62 2.54 -5.85
CA ILE A 308 30.90 1.16 -6.29
C ILE A 308 32.42 0.88 -6.28
N GLN A 309 33.24 1.86 -6.70
CA GLN A 309 34.69 1.73 -6.65
C GLN A 309 35.22 1.58 -5.22
N ALA A 310 34.74 2.41 -4.29
CA ALA A 310 35.12 2.35 -2.88
C ALA A 310 34.72 1.01 -2.25
N ASP A 311 33.49 0.54 -2.52
CA ASP A 311 32.97 -0.71 -2.02
C ASP A 311 33.77 -1.93 -2.54
N LEU A 312 34.14 -1.93 -3.83
CA LEU A 312 34.98 -2.99 -4.40
C LEU A 312 36.40 -3.02 -3.82
N LEU A 313 37.00 -1.86 -3.55
CA LEU A 313 38.30 -1.77 -2.86
C LEU A 313 38.19 -2.27 -1.42
N ARG A 314 37.10 -1.93 -0.74
CA ARG A 314 36.81 -2.39 0.63
C ARG A 314 36.65 -3.92 0.67
N LEU A 315 35.91 -4.49 -0.29
CA LEU A 315 35.77 -5.94 -0.45
C LEU A 315 37.12 -6.61 -0.72
N GLU A 316 37.95 -6.06 -1.61
CA GLU A 316 39.26 -6.62 -1.92
C GLU A 316 40.19 -6.69 -0.70
N ALA A 317 40.11 -5.69 0.17
CA ALA A 317 40.85 -5.67 1.43
C ALA A 317 40.33 -6.71 2.45
N HIS A 318 39.07 -7.14 2.33
CA HIS A 318 38.41 -8.01 3.31
C HIS A 318 38.99 -9.44 3.30
N PRO A 319 39.26 -10.08 4.46
CA PRO A 319 39.84 -11.42 4.54
C PRO A 319 39.04 -12.50 3.79
N ALA A 320 37.71 -12.42 3.79
CA ALA A 320 36.84 -13.36 3.08
C ALA A 320 37.07 -13.37 1.57
N SER A 321 37.42 -12.22 0.98
CA SER A 321 37.66 -12.09 -0.47
C SER A 321 38.97 -12.73 -0.91
N ARG A 322 39.96 -12.89 0.00
CA ARG A 322 41.23 -13.56 -0.31
C ARG A 322 41.05 -15.03 -0.67
N ARG A 323 39.97 -15.65 -0.20
CA ARG A 323 39.62 -17.04 -0.53
C ARG A 323 38.91 -17.16 -1.89
N HIS A 324 38.46 -16.04 -2.45
CA HIS A 324 37.72 -15.99 -3.71
C HIS A 324 38.14 -14.78 -4.58
N PRO A 325 39.43 -14.65 -4.93
CA PRO A 325 39.95 -13.47 -5.63
C PRO A 325 39.30 -13.24 -7.00
N ASP A 326 38.88 -14.32 -7.66
CA ASP A 326 38.30 -14.28 -9.01
C ASP A 326 36.93 -13.58 -9.06
N LEU A 327 36.21 -13.51 -7.93
CA LEU A 327 34.87 -12.91 -7.88
C LEU A 327 34.88 -11.41 -8.15
N LEU A 328 35.97 -10.72 -7.79
CA LEU A 328 36.07 -9.26 -7.91
C LEU A 328 36.66 -8.83 -9.26
N VAL A 329 37.26 -9.75 -10.03
CA VAL A 329 37.89 -9.44 -11.33
C VAL A 329 36.89 -8.82 -12.29
N ARG A 330 35.77 -9.51 -12.52
CA ARG A 330 34.74 -9.07 -13.47
C ARG A 330 34.15 -7.69 -13.16
N PRO A 331 33.61 -7.41 -11.95
CA PRO A 331 33.06 -6.09 -11.65
C PRO A 331 34.14 -4.99 -11.72
N LYS A 332 35.39 -5.26 -11.33
CA LYS A 332 36.50 -4.30 -11.45
C LYS A 332 36.82 -3.97 -12.91
N ASP A 333 36.93 -4.99 -13.77
CA ASP A 333 37.19 -4.80 -15.21
C ASP A 333 36.08 -3.98 -15.88
N MET A 334 34.82 -4.25 -15.53
CA MET A 334 33.66 -3.52 -16.07
C MET A 334 33.67 -2.05 -15.62
N LEU A 335 33.95 -1.79 -14.34
CA LEU A 335 34.08 -0.44 -13.81
C LEU A 335 35.21 0.34 -14.51
N GLN A 336 36.37 -0.29 -14.74
CA GLN A 336 37.47 0.32 -15.49
C GLN A 336 37.05 0.68 -16.93
N ARG A 337 36.34 -0.22 -17.62
CA ARG A 337 35.82 0.06 -18.98
C ARG A 337 34.83 1.23 -19.01
N ILE A 338 33.96 1.34 -18.00
CA ILE A 338 33.02 2.46 -17.89
C ILE A 338 33.78 3.77 -17.64
N ASN A 339 34.72 3.77 -16.70
CA ASN A 339 35.54 4.95 -16.39
C ASN A 339 36.35 5.42 -17.62
N ALA A 340 36.95 4.49 -18.38
CA ALA A 340 37.65 4.80 -19.62
C ALA A 340 36.72 5.43 -20.67
N ARG A 341 35.49 4.90 -20.85
CA ARG A 341 34.50 5.47 -21.78
C ARG A 341 34.06 6.88 -21.39
N LEU A 342 33.88 7.14 -20.10
CA LEU A 342 33.52 8.46 -19.60
C LEU A 342 34.64 9.48 -19.84
N GLN A 343 35.90 9.09 -19.64
CA GLN A 343 37.06 9.95 -19.92
C GLN A 343 37.22 10.29 -21.41
N THR A 344 36.79 9.41 -22.33
CA THR A 344 36.84 9.67 -23.78
C THR A 344 35.62 10.43 -24.32
N SER A 345 34.58 10.65 -23.50
CA SER A 345 33.31 11.28 -23.92
C SER A 345 33.20 12.76 -23.51
N PHE A 346 34.23 13.33 -22.89
CA PHE A 346 34.41 14.75 -22.58
C PHE A 346 35.54 15.33 -23.42
#